data_AF-A0A7V0LR95-F1
#
_entry.id   AF-A0A7V0LR95-F1
#
_cell.length_a   1.000
_cell.length_b   1.000
_cell.length_c   1.000
_cell.angle_alpha   90.00
_cell.angle_beta   90.00
_cell.angle_gamma   90.00
#
_symmetry.space_group_name_H-M   'P 1'
#
loop_
_entity.id
_entity.type
_entity.pdbx_description
1 polymer ?
#
loop_
_entity_poly.entity_id
_entity_poly.type
_entity_poly.pdbx_seq_one_letter_code
_entity_poly.pdbx_strand_id
1 'polypeptide(L)'
;TDDALDLVATDEFLGKPAGSDIGEGKFTLPLLYALEGTDGPHIRELLAEHPYTAGAIDEVIRMIRAGGFVDQVLDEARTRALTAASVITDLPPIPARSVLSGLGDYLLAQVEQARF
;
A
#
# COMPACT_ATOMS: atom_id res chain seq x y z
N THR A 1 2.14 -0.08 -4.84
CA THR A 1 2.75 0.89 -3.90
C THR A 1 1.72 1.89 -3.41
N ASP A 2 0.87 2.43 -4.29
CA ASP A 2 -0.21 3.36 -3.94
C ASP A 2 -1.12 2.87 -2.78
N ASP A 3 -1.60 1.63 -2.84
CA ASP A 3 -2.40 1.02 -1.76
C ASP A 3 -1.70 1.03 -0.38
N ALA A 4 -0.37 0.87 -0.37
CA ALA A 4 0.41 0.97 0.86
C ALA A 4 0.60 2.44 1.27
N LEU A 5 0.81 3.33 0.30
CA LEU A 5 1.00 4.77 0.50
C LEU A 5 -0.21 5.42 1.18
N ASP A 6 -1.43 5.09 0.74
CA ASP A 6 -2.68 5.59 1.34
C ASP A 6 -2.78 5.25 2.85
N LEU A 7 -2.09 4.20 3.29
CA LEU A 7 -2.10 3.73 4.66
C LEU A 7 -0.85 4.11 5.45
N VAL A 8 0.23 4.60 4.85
CA VAL A 8 1.49 4.91 5.55
C VAL A 8 2.05 6.31 5.36
N ALA A 9 1.38 7.15 4.57
CA ALA A 9 1.76 8.55 4.42
C ALA A 9 0.91 9.44 5.33
N THR A 10 1.44 10.61 5.69
CA THR A 10 0.68 11.64 6.44
C THR A 10 -0.38 12.26 5.54
N ASP A 11 -1.42 12.81 6.16
CA ASP A 11 -2.42 13.61 5.43
C ASP A 11 -1.77 14.77 4.66
N GLU A 12 -0.71 15.38 5.22
CA GLU A 12 0.05 16.44 4.56
C GLU A 12 0.78 15.94 3.31
N PHE A 13 1.38 14.74 3.37
CA PHE A 13 2.02 14.13 2.22
C PHE A 13 1.01 13.71 1.14
N LEU A 14 -0.14 13.18 1.56
CA LEU A 14 -1.19 12.70 0.66
C LEU A 14 -2.04 13.84 0.07
N GLY A 15 -2.13 14.98 0.75
CA GLY A 15 -3.09 16.05 0.43
C GLY A 15 -4.56 15.67 0.68
N LYS A 16 -4.80 14.51 1.31
CA LYS A 16 -6.09 13.92 1.67
C LYS A 16 -5.93 13.08 2.94
N PRO A 17 -7.01 12.75 3.67
CA PRO A 17 -6.91 11.87 4.83
C PRO A 17 -6.32 10.50 4.46
N ALA A 18 -5.42 9.98 5.28
CA ALA A 18 -4.96 8.60 5.18
C ALA A 18 -6.13 7.61 5.29
N GLY A 19 -6.08 6.49 4.56
CA GLY A 19 -7.17 5.52 4.48
C GLY A 19 -8.40 6.02 3.73
N SER A 20 -8.26 7.03 2.87
CA SER A 20 -9.35 7.51 2.02
C SER A 20 -9.94 6.39 1.14
N ASP A 21 -9.11 5.43 0.70
CA ASP A 21 -9.58 4.26 -0.05
C ASP A 21 -10.60 3.47 0.79
N ILE A 22 -10.35 3.29 2.08
CA ILE A 22 -11.28 2.63 3.01
C ILE A 22 -12.57 3.45 3.13
N GLY A 23 -12.47 4.78 3.30
CA GLY A 23 -13.63 5.68 3.38
C GLY A 23 -14.55 5.61 2.15
N GLU A 24 -13.96 5.41 0.97
CA GLU A 24 -14.67 5.24 -0.31
C GLU A 24 -15.20 3.81 -0.53
N GLY A 25 -14.91 2.86 0.38
CA GLY A 25 -15.28 1.45 0.24
C GLY A 25 -14.37 0.65 -0.69
N LYS A 26 -13.21 1.19 -1.06
CA LYS A 26 -12.18 0.51 -1.84
C LYS A 26 -11.26 -0.26 -0.91
N PHE A 27 -11.53 -1.55 -0.75
CA PHE A 27 -10.72 -2.42 0.09
C PHE A 27 -9.52 -2.97 -0.68
N THR A 28 -8.36 -2.34 -0.46
CA THR A 28 -7.09 -2.69 -1.10
C THR A 28 -6.36 -3.81 -0.37
N LEU A 29 -5.28 -4.32 -0.98
CA LEU A 29 -4.59 -5.53 -0.55
C LEU A 29 -4.16 -5.55 0.93
N PRO A 30 -3.63 -4.46 1.54
CA PRO A 30 -3.28 -4.48 2.95
C PRO A 30 -4.47 -4.77 3.87
N LEU A 31 -5.64 -4.22 3.56
CA LEU A 31 -6.88 -4.47 4.30
C LEU A 31 -7.39 -5.91 4.09
N LEU A 32 -7.29 -6.43 2.85
CA LEU A 32 -7.67 -7.82 2.58
C LEU A 32 -6.84 -8.81 3.40
N TYR A 33 -5.52 -8.59 3.51
CA TYR A 33 -4.67 -9.40 4.39
C TYR A 33 -5.04 -9.24 5.87
N ALA A 34 -5.32 -8.02 6.31
CA ALA A 34 -5.76 -7.80 7.69
C ALA A 34 -7.10 -8.51 8.01
N LEU A 35 -8.03 -8.56 7.04
CA LEU A 35 -9.30 -9.28 7.15
C LEU A 35 -9.14 -10.80 7.24
N GLU A 36 -8.05 -11.35 6.70
CA GLU A 36 -7.68 -12.77 6.82
C GLU A 36 -6.90 -13.06 8.12
N GLY A 37 -6.35 -12.03 8.75
CA GLY A 37 -5.61 -12.12 10.02
C GLY A 37 -6.48 -12.26 11.26
N THR A 38 -5.82 -12.24 12.42
CA THR A 38 -6.46 -12.41 13.74
C THR A 38 -7.48 -11.33 14.08
N ASP A 39 -7.23 -10.10 13.61
CA ASP A 39 -8.10 -8.94 13.85
C ASP A 39 -9.26 -8.86 12.85
N GLY A 40 -9.31 -9.78 11.88
CA GLY A 40 -10.30 -9.79 10.82
C GLY A 40 -11.76 -9.69 11.28
N PRO A 41 -12.22 -10.39 12.33
CA PRO A 41 -13.58 -10.23 12.84
C PRO A 41 -13.88 -8.80 13.33
N HIS A 42 -12.95 -8.19 14.08
CA HIS A 42 -13.10 -6.82 14.58
C HIS A 42 -13.10 -5.78 13.46
N ILE A 43 -12.21 -5.95 12.47
CA ILE A 43 -12.19 -5.10 11.27
C ILE A 43 -13.54 -5.17 10.53
N ARG A 44 -14.18 -6.35 10.44
CA ARG A 44 -15.50 -6.49 9.82
C ARG A 44 -16.59 -5.78 10.61
N GLU A 45 -16.52 -5.77 11.94
CA GLU A 45 -17.46 -5.03 12.80
C GLU A 45 -17.30 -3.51 12.61
N LEU A 46 -16.06 -3.00 12.57
CA LEU A 46 -15.78 -1.58 12.32
C LEU A 46 -16.26 -1.10 10.94
N LEU A 47 -16.23 -1.99 9.94
CA LEU A 47 -16.60 -1.70 8.55
C LEU A 47 -17.98 -2.26 8.16
N ALA A 48 -18.85 -2.54 9.12
CA ALA A 48 -20.14 -3.18 8.89
C ALA A 48 -21.16 -2.26 8.18
N GLU A 49 -21.15 -0.95 8.47
CA GLU A 49 -22.11 0.02 7.94
C GLU A 49 -21.42 1.22 7.30
N HIS A 50 -21.80 1.54 6.06
CA HIS A 50 -21.30 2.71 5.33
C HIS A 50 -22.30 3.88 5.49
N PRO A 51 -21.86 5.14 5.71
CA PRO A 51 -20.47 5.60 5.72
C PRO A 51 -19.70 5.24 6.99
N TYR A 52 -18.41 4.89 6.81
CA TYR A 52 -17.53 4.59 7.93
C TYR A 52 -17.16 5.87 8.70
N THR A 53 -17.06 5.76 10.02
CA THR A 53 -16.59 6.88 10.84
C THR A 53 -15.08 7.05 10.72
N ALA A 54 -14.58 8.28 10.89
CA ALA A 54 -13.14 8.54 10.90
C ALA A 54 -12.42 7.69 11.96
N GLY A 55 -13.00 7.55 13.16
CA GLY A 55 -12.42 6.70 14.21
C GLY A 55 -12.36 5.22 13.86
N ALA A 56 -13.35 4.69 13.12
CA ALA A 56 -13.30 3.31 12.62
C ALA A 56 -12.19 3.13 11.57
N ILE A 57 -12.05 4.09 10.65
CA ILE A 57 -10.98 4.09 9.65
C ILE A 57 -9.60 4.15 10.33
N ASP A 58 -9.40 5.07 11.27
CA ASP A 58 -8.15 5.22 12.02
C ASP A 58 -7.77 3.93 12.76
N GLU A 59 -8.75 3.26 13.37
CA GLU A 59 -8.53 2.01 14.08
C GLU A 59 -8.16 0.87 13.12
N VAL A 60 -8.82 0.78 11.96
CA VAL A 60 -8.46 -0.19 10.91
C VAL A 60 -7.05 0.07 10.39
N ILE A 61 -6.68 1.31 10.08
CA ILE A 61 -5.33 1.68 9.65
C ILE A 61 -4.30 1.25 10.71
N ARG A 62 -4.58 1.50 12.00
CA ARG A 62 -3.70 1.10 13.11
C ARG A 62 -3.50 -0.41 13.14
N MET A 63 -4.56 -1.19 12.97
CA MET A 63 -4.46 -2.66 12.94
C MET A 63 -3.69 -3.16 11.72
N ILE A 64 -3.93 -2.59 10.54
CA ILE A 64 -3.19 -2.95 9.31
C ILE A 64 -1.69 -2.71 9.50
N ARG A 65 -1.31 -1.56 10.06
CA ARG A 65 0.09 -1.21 10.34
C ARG A 65 0.70 -2.14 11.39
N ALA A 66 0.01 -2.37 12.50
CA ALA A 66 0.50 -3.21 13.59
C ALA A 66 0.66 -4.69 13.19
N GLY A 67 -0.19 -5.18 12.27
CA GLY A 67 -0.12 -6.54 11.76
C GLY A 67 0.97 -6.77 10.71
N GLY A 68 1.72 -5.74 10.31
CA GLY A 68 2.78 -5.86 9.29
C GLY A 68 2.25 -6.09 7.86
N PHE A 69 0.95 -5.91 7.63
CA PHE A 69 0.34 -6.19 6.33
C PHE A 69 0.74 -5.18 5.25
N VAL A 70 1.16 -3.96 5.66
CA VAL A 70 1.80 -3.01 4.73
C VAL A 70 3.11 -3.59 4.19
N ASP A 71 3.97 -4.12 5.06
CA ASP A 71 5.27 -4.67 4.65
C ASP A 71 5.08 -5.86 3.72
N GLN A 72 4.10 -6.71 4.02
CA GLN A 72 3.72 -7.82 3.13
C GLN A 72 3.35 -7.35 1.71
N VAL A 73 2.60 -6.25 1.59
CA VAL A 73 2.25 -5.67 0.28
C VAL A 73 3.46 -5.00 -0.39
N LEU A 74 4.37 -4.40 0.37
CA LEU A 74 5.60 -3.83 -0.17
C LEU A 74 6.57 -4.92 -0.68
N ASP A 75 6.62 -6.08 -0.03
CA ASP A 75 7.38 -7.24 -0.50
C ASP A 75 6.80 -7.82 -1.80
N GLU A 76 5.46 -7.84 -1.93
CA GLU A 76 4.83 -8.20 -3.19
C GLU A 76 5.16 -7.18 -4.29
N ALA A 77 5.09 -5.89 -3.98
CA ALA A 77 5.48 -4.83 -4.92
C ALA A 77 6.95 -4.94 -5.35
N ARG A 78 7.86 -5.29 -4.42
CA ARG A 78 9.28 -5.57 -4.70
C ARG A 78 9.46 -6.77 -5.62
N THR A 79 8.72 -7.85 -5.38
CA THR A 79 8.74 -9.05 -6.25
C THR A 79 8.29 -8.72 -7.67
N ARG A 80 7.23 -7.91 -7.80
CA ARG A 80 6.74 -7.42 -9.10
C ARG A 80 7.76 -6.51 -9.78
N ALA A 81 8.41 -5.61 -9.05
CA ALA A 81 9.46 -4.74 -9.56
C ALA A 81 10.67 -5.53 -10.09
N LEU A 82 11.13 -6.55 -9.35
CA LEU A 82 12.20 -7.44 -9.78
C LEU A 82 11.84 -8.21 -11.06
N THR A 83 10.61 -8.70 -11.15
CA THR A 83 10.10 -9.40 -12.34
C THR A 83 10.06 -8.47 -13.55
N ALA A 84 9.63 -7.21 -13.36
CA ALA A 84 9.65 -6.21 -14.42
C ALA A 84 11.08 -5.88 -14.86
N ALA A 85 12.00 -5.70 -13.91
CA ALA A 85 13.41 -5.45 -14.20
C ALA A 85 14.07 -6.61 -14.98
N SER A 86 13.71 -7.87 -14.68
CA SER A 86 14.29 -9.02 -15.37
C SER A 86 13.86 -9.13 -16.83
N VAL A 87 12.66 -8.66 -17.21
CA VAL A 87 12.25 -8.66 -18.63
C VAL A 87 12.79 -7.46 -19.40
N ILE A 88 13.12 -6.36 -18.70
CA ILE A 88 13.72 -5.16 -19.30
C ILE A 88 15.15 -5.42 -19.80
N THR A 89 15.87 -6.41 -19.23
CA THR A 89 17.24 -6.73 -19.66
C THR A 89 17.32 -7.16 -21.12
N ASP A 90 16.24 -7.72 -21.67
CA ASP A 90 16.14 -8.18 -23.05
C ASP A 90 15.97 -7.04 -24.07
N LEU A 91 15.68 -5.83 -23.59
CA LEU A 91 15.52 -4.65 -24.45
C LEU A 91 16.88 -4.10 -24.92
N PRO A 92 16.92 -3.39 -26.06
CA PRO A 92 18.12 -2.73 -26.55
C PRO A 92 18.77 -1.84 -25.48
N PRO A 93 20.11 -1.79 -25.40
CA PRO A 93 20.85 -1.03 -24.38
C PRO A 93 20.87 0.48 -24.68
N ILE A 94 19.68 1.08 -24.80
CA ILE A 94 19.48 2.52 -24.94
C ILE A 94 19.26 3.16 -23.56
N PRO A 95 19.46 4.49 -23.40
CA PRO A 95 19.31 5.17 -22.11
C PRO A 95 17.98 4.88 -21.38
N ALA A 96 16.88 4.72 -22.13
CA ALA A 96 15.57 4.39 -21.59
C ALA A 96 15.55 3.05 -20.83
N ARG A 97 16.38 2.07 -21.21
CA ARG A 97 16.45 0.76 -20.52
C ARG A 97 16.85 0.93 -19.06
N SER A 98 17.86 1.75 -18.80
CA SER A 98 18.35 2.02 -17.43
C SER A 98 17.29 2.75 -16.60
N VAL A 99 16.57 3.70 -17.19
CA VAL A 99 15.47 4.42 -16.54
C VAL A 99 14.35 3.46 -16.14
N LEU A 100 13.91 2.60 -17.07
CA LEU A 100 12.86 1.62 -16.80
C LEU A 100 13.29 0.59 -15.75
N SER A 101 14.55 0.15 -15.79
CA SER A 101 15.09 -0.81 -14.81
C SER A 101 15.05 -0.27 -13.38
N GLY A 102 15.32 1.02 -13.19
CA GLY A 102 15.31 1.67 -11.88
C GLY A 102 13.94 2.18 -11.42
N LEU A 103 12.91 2.13 -12.27
CA LEU A 103 11.61 2.71 -11.95
C LEU A 103 10.92 2.02 -10.78
N GLY A 104 11.03 0.69 -10.69
CA GLY A 104 10.45 -0.08 -9.58
C GLY A 104 11.06 0.31 -8.23
N ASP A 105 12.39 0.40 -8.17
CA ASP A 105 13.11 0.83 -6.97
C ASP A 105 12.78 2.27 -6.57
N TYR A 106 12.66 3.16 -7.57
CA TYR A 106 12.22 4.54 -7.33
C TYR A 106 10.83 4.60 -6.69
N LEU A 107 9.85 3.87 -7.23
CA LEU A 107 8.49 3.86 -6.71
C LEU A 107 8.41 3.28 -5.29
N LEU A 108 9.21 2.26 -4.97
CA LEU A 108 9.29 1.70 -3.62
C LEU A 108 9.94 2.70 -2.65
N ALA A 109 11.03 3.35 -3.05
CA ALA A 109 11.71 4.35 -2.23
C ALA A 109 10.82 5.55 -1.89
N GLN A 110 9.91 5.95 -2.79
CA GLN A 110 8.92 6.98 -2.51
C GLN A 110 7.98 6.59 -1.36
N VAL A 111 7.56 5.32 -1.28
CA VAL A 111 6.72 4.87 -0.16
C VAL A 111 7.51 4.87 1.13
N GLU A 112 8.76 4.37 1.13
CA GLU A 112 9.60 4.36 2.33
C GLU A 112 9.90 5.79 2.85
N GLN A 113 10.05 6.77 1.96
CA GLN A 113 10.22 8.19 2.36
C GLN A 113 8.95 8.81 2.93
N ALA A 114 7.78 8.30 2.53
CA ALA A 114 6.50 8.77 3.01
C ALA A 114 6.10 8.14 4.35
N ARG A 115 6.74 7.03 4.74
CA ARG A 115 6.53 6.38 6.03
C ARG A 115 6.99 7.31 7.15
N PHE A 116 6.08 7.58 8.08
CA PHE A 116 6.29 8.36 9.31
C PHE A 116 7.37 7.77 10.22
#